data_AF-A0A966H9K0-F1
#
_entry.id   AF-A0A966H9K0-F1
#
_cell.length_a   1.000
_cell.length_b   1.000
_cell.length_c   1.000
_cell.angle_alpha   90.00
_cell.angle_beta   90.00
_cell.angle_gamma   90.00
#
_symmetry.space_group_name_H-M   'P 1'
#
loop_
_entity.id
_entity.type
_entity.pdbx_description
1 polymer ?
#
loop_
_entity_poly.entity_id
_entity_poly.type
_entity_poly.pdbx_seq_one_letter_code
_entity_poly.pdbx_strand_id
1 'polypeptide(L)' 'FFLIGFGASIYLVIGKLRWEDFSLTNRPSFYIALTTMIIGVQLFLAGFIAELIARNASERNVYLIEERSGLNG' A
#
# COMPACT_ATOMS: atom_id res chain seq x y z
N PHE A 1 -6.07 -3.90 -5.48
CA PHE A 1 -6.18 -2.43 -5.47
C PHE A 1 -4.96 -1.75 -6.07
N PHE A 2 -3.75 -1.91 -5.52
CA PHE A 2 -2.53 -1.30 -6.07
C PHE A 2 -2.26 -1.66 -7.55
N LEU A 3 -2.18 -2.97 -7.88
CA LEU A 3 -1.93 -3.42 -9.26
C LEU A 3 -3.05 -3.04 -10.24
N ILE A 4 -4.30 -3.02 -9.78
CA ILE A 4 -5.47 -2.64 -10.58
C ILE A 4 -5.43 -1.14 -10.88
N GLY A 5 -5.15 -0.30 -9.88
CA GLY A 5 -4.97 1.14 -10.06
C GLY A 5 -3.76 1.46 -10.95
N PHE A 6 -2.65 0.75 -10.77
CA PHE A 6 -1.45 0.89 -11.61
C PHE A 6 -1.72 0.54 -13.08
N GLY A 7 -2.38 -0.60 -13.34
CA GLY A 7 -2.78 -0.99 -14.69
C GLY A 7 -3.76 0.00 -15.34
N ALA A 8 -4.76 0.48 -14.59
CA ALA A 8 -5.70 1.49 -15.06
C ALA A 8 -4.99 2.83 -15.40
N SER A 9 -4.01 3.24 -14.60
CA SER A 9 -3.23 4.44 -14.87
C SER A 9 -2.32 4.32 -16.08
N ILE A 10 -1.64 3.17 -16.26
CA ILE A 10 -0.87 2.89 -17.49
C ILE A 10 -1.77 2.94 -18.73
N TYR A 11 -2.95 2.31 -18.66
CA TYR A 11 -3.91 2.33 -19.76
C TYR A 11 -4.31 3.76 -20.17
N LEU A 12 -4.62 4.62 -19.19
CA LEU A 12 -4.98 6.02 -19.44
C LEU A 12 -3.82 6.84 -19.99
N VAL A 13 -2.60 6.61 -19.50
CA VAL A 13 -1.38 7.28 -20.00
C VAL A 13 -1.07 6.87 -21.44
N ILE A 14 -1.16 5.59 -21.77
CA ILE A 14 -0.96 5.10 -23.14
C ILE A 14 -2.03 5.67 -24.08
N GLY A 15 -3.30 5.72 -23.64
CA GLY A 15 -4.37 6.37 -24.39
C GLY A 15 -4.06 7.84 -24.67
N LYS A 16 -3.48 8.56 -23.70
CA LYS A 16 -3.06 9.95 -23.90
C LYS A 16 -1.90 10.13 -24.86
N LEU A 17 -0.94 9.22 -24.86
CA LEU A 17 0.22 9.31 -25.75
C LEU A 17 -0.11 8.93 -27.21
N ARG A 18 -1.18 8.15 -27.43
CA ARG A 18 -1.58 7.69 -28.77
C ARG A 18 -2.60 8.60 -29.45
N TRP A 19 -3.38 9.37 -28.71
CA TRP A 19 -4.42 10.24 -29.26
C TRP A 19 -4.25 11.68 -28.75
N GLU A 20 -4.01 12.60 -29.67
CA GLU A 20 -3.73 14.03 -29.39
C GLU A 20 -4.92 14.75 -28.74
N ASP A 21 -6.15 14.28 -29.00
CA ASP A 21 -7.42 14.78 -28.41
C ASP A 21 -7.85 14.05 -27.12
N PHE A 22 -6.96 13.28 -26.50
CA PHE A 22 -7.31 12.53 -25.28
C PHE A 22 -7.23 13.42 -24.02
N SER A 23 -8.30 14.16 -23.76
CA SER A 23 -8.43 14.98 -22.55
C SER A 23 -8.60 14.11 -21.30
N LEU A 24 -7.52 13.99 -20.52
CA LEU A 24 -7.45 13.19 -19.28
C LEU A 24 -8.14 13.88 -18.10
N THR A 25 -8.00 15.20 -18.02
CA THR A 25 -8.26 15.97 -16.79
C THR A 25 -9.75 16.19 -16.51
N ASN A 26 -10.62 16.00 -17.50
CA ASN A 26 -12.06 16.26 -17.37
C ASN A 26 -12.91 14.97 -17.33
N ARG A 27 -12.27 13.80 -17.16
CA ARG A 27 -12.98 12.50 -17.15
C ARG A 27 -13.02 11.91 -15.74
N PRO A 28 -14.21 11.58 -15.21
CA PRO A 28 -14.37 10.93 -13.90
C PRO A 28 -13.48 9.68 -13.72
N SER A 29 -13.21 8.95 -14.80
CA SER A 29 -12.33 7.77 -14.80
C SER A 29 -10.88 8.07 -14.38
N PHE A 30 -10.36 9.27 -14.66
CA PHE A 30 -9.02 9.66 -14.26
C PHE A 30 -8.91 9.83 -12.75
N TYR A 31 -9.88 10.51 -12.14
CA TYR A 31 -9.95 10.69 -10.69
C TYR A 31 -10.18 9.36 -9.96
N ILE A 32 -11.01 8.47 -10.52
CA ILE A 32 -11.20 7.12 -9.97
C ILE A 32 -9.90 6.32 -10.04
N ALA A 33 -9.16 6.37 -11.16
CA ALA A 33 -7.87 5.69 -11.29
C ALA A 33 -6.84 6.21 -10.29
N LEU A 34 -6.71 7.54 -10.16
CA LEU A 34 -5.84 8.17 -9.16
C LEU A 34 -6.22 7.77 -7.73
N THR A 35 -7.50 7.84 -7.39
CA THR A 35 -8.00 7.48 -6.05
C THR A 35 -7.71 6.01 -5.74
N THR A 36 -7.94 5.12 -6.70
CA THR A 36 -7.65 3.68 -6.55
C THR A 36 -6.16 3.41 -6.36
N MET A 37 -5.29 4.18 -7.03
CA MET A 37 -3.83 4.12 -6.83
C MET A 37 -3.44 4.54 -5.42
N ILE A 38 -3.96 5.68 -4.94
CA ILE A 38 -3.70 6.20 -3.58
C ILE A 38 -4.14 5.18 -2.51
N ILE A 39 -5.38 4.67 -2.62
CA ILE A 39 -5.90 3.63 -1.71
C ILE A 39 -5.04 2.37 -1.77
N GLY A 40 -4.60 1.97 -2.97
CA GLY A 40 -3.71 0.83 -3.15
C GLY A 40 -2.39 0.95 -2.39
N VAL A 41 -1.74 2.12 -2.45
CA VAL A 41 -0.50 2.41 -1.72
C VAL A 41 -0.75 2.43 -0.21
N GLN A 42 -1.85 3.04 0.24
CA GLN A 42 -2.22 3.08 1.66
C GLN A 42 -2.42 1.68 2.24
N LEU A 43 -3.13 0.79 1.54
CA LEU A 43 -3.35 -0.59 1.99
C LEU A 43 -2.05 -1.40 2.04
N PHE A 44 -1.16 -1.22 1.06
CA PHE A 44 0.16 -1.86 1.08
C PHE A 44 1.01 -1.37 2.26
N LEU A 45 1.09 -0.06 2.46
CA LEU A 45 1.83 0.53 3.57
C LEU A 45 1.26 0.11 4.92
N ALA A 46 -0.06 0.12 5.09
CA ALA A 46 -0.71 -0.33 6.31
C ALA A 46 -0.40 -1.80 6.62
N GLY A 47 -0.43 -2.68 5.61
CA GLY A 47 -0.03 -4.08 5.75
C GLY A 47 1.44 -4.23 6.15
N PHE A 48 2.33 -3.47 5.51
CA PHE A 48 3.76 -3.46 5.83
C PHE A 48 4.03 -2.99 7.28
N ILE A 49 3.36 -1.92 7.72
CA ILE A 49 3.44 -1.42 9.10
C ILE A 49 2.91 -2.46 10.09
N ALA A 50 1.78 -3.10 9.79
CA ALA A 50 1.23 -4.15 10.63
C ALA A 50 2.22 -5.32 10.81
N GLU A 51 2.91 -5.72 9.74
CA GLU A 51 3.94 -6.75 9.79
C GLU A 51 5.15 -6.33 10.65
N LEU A 52 5.63 -5.09 10.52
CA LEU A 52 6.71 -4.56 11.37
C LEU A 52 6.33 -4.52 12.85
N ILE A 53 5.11 -4.09 13.16
CA ILE A 53 4.59 -4.08 14.54
C ILE A 53 4.49 -5.50 15.10
N ALA A 54 3.99 -6.46 14.31
CA ALA A 54 3.86 -7.86 14.74
C ALA A 54 5.23 -8.50 15.04
N ARG A 55 6.25 -8.20 14.24
CA ARG A 55 7.64 -8.64 14.46
C ARG A 55 8.23 -8.03 15.73
N ASN A 56 8.09 -6.73 15.91
CA ASN A 56 8.59 -6.03 17.10
C ASN A 56 7.85 -6.47 18.38
N ALA A 57 6.54 -6.72 18.31
CA ALA A 57 5.76 -7.23 19.43
C ALA A 57 6.17 -8.66 19.83
N SER A 58 6.52 -9.52 18.86
CA SER A 58 7.00 -10.87 19.14
C SER A 58 8.35 -10.84 19.85
N GLU A 59 9.31 -10.02 19.41
CA GLU A 59 10.59 -9.83 20.10
C GLU A 59 10.39 -9.26 21.52
N ARG A 60 9.53 -8.24 21.70
CA ARG A 60 9.22 -7.71 23.04
C ARG A 60 8.60 -8.74 23.98
N ASN A 61 7.72 -9.62 23.46
CA ASN A 61 7.03 -10.60 24.28
C ASN A 61 7.98 -11.71 24.77
N VAL A 62 9.00 -12.07 23.99
CA VAL A 62 10.04 -13.03 24.42
C VAL A 62 10.79 -12.49 25.65
N TYR A 63 11.27 -11.25 25.61
CA TYR A 63 11.98 -10.64 26.74
C TYR A 63 11.12 -10.54 28.01
N LEU A 64 9.84 -10.16 27.88
CA LEU A 64 8.93 -10.08 29.03
C LEU A 64 8.62 -11.45 29.65
N ILE A 65 8.64 -12.53 28.86
CA ILE A 65 8.46 -13.90 29.36
C ILE A 65 9.74 -14.39 30.04
N GLU A 66 10.93 -14.11 29.51
CA GLU A 66 12.21 -14.40 30.18
C GLU A 66 12.33 -13.70 31.54
N GLU A 67 12.00 -12.41 31.60
CA GLU A 67 12.02 -11.64 32.85
C GLU A 67 11.03 -12.19 33.87
N ARG A 68 9.82 -12.55 33.45
CA ARG A 68 8.82 -13.19 34.34
C ARG A 68 9.20 -14.61 34.74
N SER A 69 9.96 -15.33 33.90
CA SER A 69 10.40 -16.69 34.20
C SER A 69 11.56 -16.73 35.18
N GLY A 70 12.16 -15.59 35.54
CA GLY A 70 13.14 -15.53 36.63
C GLY A 70 14.32 -16.48 36.45
N LEU A 71 14.71 -16.79 35.21
CA LEU A 71 15.94 -17.53 34.91
C LEU A 71 17.12 -16.57 35.02
N ASN A 72 17.35 -16.06 36.23
CA ASN A 72 18.66 -15.63 36.67
C ASN A 72 19.45 -16.90 36.99
N GLY A 73 20.30 -17.31 36.05
CA GLY A 73 21.36 -18.29 36.22
C GLY A 73 22.60 -17.78 35.52
#